data_AF-A0A7L2X335-F1
#
_entry.id   AF-A0A7L2X335-F1
#
_cell.length_a   1.000
_cell.length_b   1.000
_cell.length_c   1.000
_cell.angle_alpha   90.00
_cell.angle_beta   90.00
_cell.angle_gamma   90.00
#
_symmetry.space_group_name_H-M   'P 1'
#
loop_
_entity.id
_entity.type
_entity.pdbx_description
1 polymer ?
#
loop_
_entity_poly.entity_id
_entity_poly.type
_entity_poly.pdbx_seq_one_letter_code
_entity_poly.pdbx_strand_id
1 'polypeptide(L)' 'MVDVSVQDLKQQFDQEIKMMAKCQHENLVELLGFSSDGAQPCLVYEYMPNGSLLDRLARL' A
#
# COMPACT_ATOMS: atom_id res chain seq x y z
N MET A 1 11.16 -0.02 18.47
CA MET A 1 9.82 0.05 17.84
C MET A 1 9.59 1.51 17.56
N VAL A 2 9.58 1.92 16.28
CA VAL A 2 9.47 3.33 15.92
C VAL A 2 8.06 3.78 16.32
N ASP A 3 7.96 4.78 17.19
CA ASP A 3 6.71 5.45 17.50
C ASP A 3 6.33 6.27 16.27
N VAL A 4 5.55 5.68 15.37
CA VAL A 4 5.09 6.37 14.16
C VAL A 4 3.92 7.24 14.57
N SER A 5 4.11 8.56 14.50
CA SER A 5 3.03 9.51 14.79
C SER A 5 1.86 9.29 13.83
N VAL A 6 0.63 9.49 14.31
CA VAL A 6 -0.58 9.44 13.49
C VAL A 6 -0.49 10.40 12.29
N GLN A 7 0.22 11.51 12.44
CA GLN A 7 0.47 12.46 11.35
C GLN A 7 1.36 11.85 10.25
N ASP A 8 2.38 11.09 10.63
CA ASP A 8 3.31 10.47 9.68
C ASP A 8 2.61 9.36 8.88
N LEU A 9 1.72 8.59 9.53
CA LEU A 9 0.89 7.59 8.85
C LEU A 9 -0.03 8.24 7.81
N LYS A 10 -0.65 9.38 8.15
CA LYS A 10 -1.50 10.10 7.20
C LYS A 10 -0.70 10.63 6.02
N GLN A 11 0.50 11.15 6.26
CA GLN A 11 1.38 11.62 5.19
C GLN A 11 1.80 10.48 4.27
N GLN A 12 2.15 9.31 4.81
CA GLN A 12 2.49 8.13 4.02
C GLN A 12 1.32 7.67 3.15
N PHE A 13 0.11 7.62 3.71
CA PHE A 13 -1.11 7.28 2.99
C PHE A 13 -1.36 8.24 1.80
N ASP A 14 -1.34 9.54 2.06
CA ASP A 14 -1.58 10.57 1.03
C ASP A 14 -0.47 10.55 -0.05
N GLN A 15 0.77 10.26 0.36
CA GLN A 15 1.91 10.15 -0.55
C GLN A 15 1.81 8.91 -1.44
N GLU A 16 1.41 7.77 -0.89
CA GLU A 16 1.24 6.52 -1.63
C GLU A 16 0.16 6.65 -2.72
N ILE A 17 -1.01 7.22 -2.39
CA ILE A 17 -2.07 7.51 -3.37
C ILE A 17 -1.52 8.38 -4.50
N LYS A 18 -0.81 9.46 -4.17
CA LYS A 18 -0.29 10.41 -5.15
C LYS A 18 0.77 9.79 -6.06
N MET A 19 1.63 8.91 -5.54
CA MET A 19 2.66 8.25 -6.32
C MET A 19 2.07 7.15 -7.20
N MET A 20 1.17 6.33 -6.66
CA MET A 20 0.57 5.21 -7.39
C MET A 20 -0.42 5.67 -8.47
N ALA A 21 -1.10 6.80 -8.27
CA ALA A 21 -1.90 7.43 -9.31
C ALA A 21 -1.08 7.87 -10.54
N LYS A 22 0.24 8.06 -10.39
CA LYS A 22 1.13 8.51 -11.47
C LYS A 22 1.96 7.39 -12.10
N CYS A 23 2.18 6.31 -11.37
CA CYS A 23 3.11 5.26 -11.73
C CYS A 23 2.35 3.94 -11.97
N GLN A 24 1.93 3.73 -13.22
CA GLN A 24 1.32 2.48 -13.69
C GLN A 24 2.31 1.72 -14.55
N HIS A 25 2.66 0.49 -14.15
CA HIS A 25 3.64 -0.35 -14.83
C HIS A 25 3.38 -1.83 -14.51
N GLU A 26 3.67 -2.74 -15.44
CA GLU A 26 3.42 -4.19 -15.31
C GLU A 26 4.02 -4.83 -14.04
N ASN A 27 5.18 -4.35 -13.60
CA ASN A 27 5.89 -4.85 -12.42
C ASN A 27 5.60 -4.07 -11.13
N LEU A 28 4.61 -3.16 -11.12
CA LEU A 28 4.15 -2.45 -9.94
C LEU A 28 2.71 -2.85 -9.64
N VAL A 29 2.40 -3.16 -8.39
CA VAL A 29 1.04 -3.51 -8.00
C VAL A 29 0.09 -2.33 -8.24
N GLU A 30 -1.03 -2.59 -8.89
CA GLU A 30 -2.00 -1.55 -9.22
C GLU A 30 -2.85 -1.19 -8.00
N LEU A 31 -2.94 0.12 -7.72
CA LEU A 31 -3.89 0.67 -6.75
C LEU A 31 -5.24 0.86 -7.46
N LEU A 32 -6.23 0.05 -7.09
CA LEU A 32 -7.59 0.09 -7.64
C LEU A 32 -8.41 1.24 -7.06
N GLY A 33 -8.11 1.65 -5.81
CA GLY A 33 -8.80 2.74 -5.15
C GLY A 33 -8.40 2.91 -3.70
N PHE A 34 -9.01 3.89 -3.03
CA PHE A 34 -8.78 4.19 -1.62
C PHE A 34 -10.06 4.73 -0.97
N SER A 35 -10.12 4.65 0.36
CA SER A 35 -11.11 5.36 1.18
C SER A 35 -10.37 6.21 2.20
N SER A 36 -10.63 7.52 2.21
CA SER A 36 -10.01 8.49 3.13
C SER A 36 -11.00 9.12 4.11
N ASP A 37 -12.30 8.88 3.92
CA ASP A 37 -13.35 9.69 4.53
C ASP A 37 -13.88 9.09 5.86
N GLY A 38 -13.45 7.87 6.19
CA GLY A 38 -13.84 7.16 7.40
C GLY A 38 -12.82 7.26 8.53
N ALA A 39 -13.18 6.72 9.70
CA ALA A 39 -12.29 6.63 10.86
C ALA A 39 -11.03 5.76 10.60
N GLN A 40 -11.09 4.90 9.58
CA GLN A 40 -9.99 4.04 9.16
C GLN A 40 -9.77 4.20 7.66
N PRO A 41 -8.71 4.91 7.25
CA PRO A 41 -8.37 5.00 5.84
C PRO A 41 -7.90 3.64 5.32
N CYS A 42 -8.22 3.31 4.06
CA CYS A 42 -7.82 2.05 3.44
C CYS A 42 -7.39 2.23 1.99
N LEU A 43 -6.50 1.33 1.54
CA LEU A 43 -6.02 1.22 0.16
C LEU A 43 -6.47 -0.12 -0.40
N VAL A 44 -6.92 -0.11 -1.66
CA VAL A 44 -7.41 -1.30 -2.36
C VAL A 44 -6.48 -1.56 -3.53
N TYR A 45 -5.82 -2.72 -3.51
CA TYR A 45 -4.89 -3.15 -4.55
C TYR A 45 -5.42 -4.36 -5.32
N GLU A 46 -4.84 -4.59 -6.50
CA GLU A 46 -4.98 -5.88 -7.17
C GLU A 46 -4.46 -7.02 -6.28
N TYR A 47 -5.22 -8.11 -6.22
CA TYR A 47 -4.87 -9.26 -5.41
C TYR A 47 -3.75 -10.08 -6.06
N MET A 48 -2.63 -10.23 -5.34
CA MET A 48 -1.50 -11.06 -5.74
C MET A 48 -1.61 -12.47 -5.11
N PRO A 49 -2.07 -13.50 -5.83
CA PRO A 49 -2.40 -14.81 -5.26
C PRO A 49 -1.18 -15.54 -4.66
N ASN A 50 0.02 -15.18 -5.10
CA ASN A 50 1.27 -15.77 -4.64
C ASN A 50 1.85 -15.09 -3.39
N GLY A 51 1.22 -14.03 -2.88
CA GLY A 51 1.70 -13.29 -1.71
C GLY A 51 3.02 -12.57 -1.93
N SER A 52 3.73 -12.27 -0.83
CA SER A 52 5.00 -11.56 -0.90
C SER A 52 6.15 -12.49 -1.34
N LEU A 53 7.17 -11.92 -1.96
CA LEU A 53 8.38 -12.67 -2.31
C LEU A 53 9.08 -13.24 -1.06
N LEU A 54 9.08 -12.47 0.03
CA LEU A 54 9.67 -12.91 1.30
C LEU A 54 8.97 -14.17 1.82
N ASP A 55 7.64 -14.20 1.84
CA ASP A 55 6.87 -15.38 2.29
C ASP A 55 7.16 -16.62 1.45
N ARG A 56 7.46 -16.42 0.16
CA ARG A 56 7.80 -17.52 -0.75
C ARG A 56 9.23 -18.03 -0.57
N LEU A 57 10.18 -17.15 -0.29
CA LEU A 57 11.58 -17.53 -0.08
C LEU A 57 11.85 -18.06 1.33
N ALA A 58 11.11 -17.58 2.33
CA ALA A 58 11.23 -18.03 3.72
C ALA A 58 10.61 -19.43 3.97
N ARG A 59 10.07 -20.08 2.93
CA ARG A 59 9.58 -21.48 2.96
C ARG A 59 10.67 -22.51 2.59
N LEU A 60 11.92 -22.08 2.45
CA LEU A 60 13.12 -22.92 2.38
C LEU A 60 13.69 -23.14 3.78
#